data_AF-A0A7R6SYB3-F1
#
_entry.id   AF-A0A7R6SYB3-F1
#
_cell.length_a   1.000
_cell.length_b   1.000
_cell.length_c   1.000
_cell.angle_alpha   90.00
_cell.angle_beta   90.00
_cell.angle_gamma   90.00
#
_symmetry.space_group_name_H-M   'P 1'
#
loop_
_entity.id
_entity.type
_entity.pdbx_description
1 polymer ?
#
loop_
_entity_poly.entity_id
_entity_poly.type
_entity_poly.pdbx_seq_one_letter_code
_entity_poly.pdbx_strand_id
1 'polypeptide(L)'
;MIEIEIDNGITIEVKQFENDEIVIGRNPDCDLVLSSPNVSRKHAMIEKRTNGKFYIRDLGSKNGIYYKNNRVQELELGSKTKLTLGPFVITVKIDEIDEEEVAKPFTDSSFVKDIGELTHSRKDLIDVFARIGKLLIYETDLKKICDNLLDIIEERIDFSRGILLLWDSEKKELIPYGIKIKGGVDSSNPESLFSSTITKKAFTEKVGILTTNAMVDPRFSGKQSIMIQGIRSALCVPMWDKDKTIGVIYLDALLRERLYTQEDLKVLSVLASFAAIGIEQVRLFNEMKKQMQIKERLSRYHSPSVVSKLIEETSSGSLKMEEVEASILFADIVDFTSISRKLTPPEIASMLNSFFSKVFGAPNKMDDHAERAVRAAIEMQKILPEFNKETGYNLQIKIGINSGKVVAGDVGSYKRVDYTVLGDTVNIASRLESSVCSPGEIVIGENCYKLIKDRFKIEFKGERKVKGVEKKLKVYRVIYNEV
;
A
#
# COMPACT_ATOMS: atom_id res chain seq x y z
N MET A 1 -0.93 -35.25 -17.21
CA MET A 1 0.06 -35.83 -18.14
C MET A 1 0.51 -37.16 -17.56
N ILE A 2 0.87 -38.14 -18.39
CA ILE A 2 1.40 -39.44 -17.92
C ILE A 2 2.85 -39.56 -18.38
N GLU A 3 3.76 -39.72 -17.42
CA GLU A 3 5.16 -40.05 -17.67
C GLU A 3 5.41 -41.53 -17.39
N ILE A 4 6.04 -42.23 -18.32
CA ILE A 4 6.38 -43.66 -18.18
C ILE A 4 7.88 -43.80 -18.30
N GLU A 5 8.53 -44.18 -17.20
CA GLU A 5 9.93 -44.62 -17.18
C GLU A 5 9.99 -46.11 -17.49
N ILE A 6 10.83 -46.51 -18.44
CA ILE A 6 10.96 -47.88 -18.92
C ILE A 6 12.37 -48.35 -18.61
N ASP A 7 12.48 -49.33 -17.73
CA ASP A 7 13.72 -50.01 -17.41
C ASP A 7 13.74 -51.37 -18.10
N ASN A 8 14.72 -51.56 -19.00
CA ASN A 8 14.95 -52.81 -19.73
C ASN A 8 16.12 -53.63 -19.15
N GLY A 9 16.66 -53.22 -17.99
CA GLY A 9 17.82 -53.82 -17.32
C GLY A 9 19.19 -53.30 -17.77
N ILE A 10 19.24 -52.44 -18.80
CA ILE A 10 20.48 -51.87 -19.36
C ILE A 10 20.40 -50.33 -19.45
N THR A 11 19.25 -49.79 -19.86
CA THR A 11 18.99 -48.36 -20.00
C THR A 11 17.61 -48.00 -19.45
N ILE A 12 17.47 -46.77 -18.96
CA ILE A 12 16.17 -46.18 -18.57
C ILE A 12 15.77 -45.18 -19.67
N GLU A 13 14.61 -45.39 -20.27
CA GLU A 13 14.00 -44.49 -21.25
C GLU A 13 12.75 -43.84 -20.64
N VAL A 14 12.56 -42.54 -20.85
CA VAL A 14 11.40 -41.81 -20.32
C VAL A 14 10.55 -41.30 -21.47
N LYS A 15 9.25 -41.62 -21.46
CA LYS A 15 8.28 -41.14 -22.45
C LYS A 15 7.09 -40.47 -21.79
N GLN A 16 6.64 -39.37 -22.38
CA GLN A 16 5.53 -38.57 -21.89
C GLN A 16 4.36 -38.63 -22.88
N PHE A 17 3.15 -38.73 -22.33
CA PHE A 17 1.92 -38.87 -23.08
C PHE A 17 0.86 -37.89 -22.55
N GLU A 18 0.17 -37.23 -23.48
CA GLU A 18 -0.96 -36.33 -23.19
C GLU A 18 -2.32 -36.97 -23.48
N ASN A 19 -2.34 -38.19 -24.04
CA ASN A 19 -3.56 -38.90 -24.40
C ASN A 19 -4.24 -39.50 -23.16
N ASP A 20 -5.57 -39.48 -23.14
CA ASP A 20 -6.38 -40.14 -22.12
C ASP A 20 -6.36 -41.68 -22.25
N GLU A 21 -5.89 -42.20 -23.39
CA GLU A 21 -5.70 -43.62 -23.66
C GLU A 21 -4.29 -43.87 -24.24
N ILE A 22 -3.59 -44.87 -23.69
CA ILE A 22 -2.24 -45.27 -24.11
C ILE A 22 -2.19 -46.79 -24.24
N VAL A 23 -2.00 -47.30 -25.46
CA VAL A 23 -1.85 -48.73 -25.72
C VAL A 23 -0.37 -49.10 -25.65
N ILE A 24 -0.06 -50.09 -24.82
CA ILE A 24 1.30 -50.62 -24.60
C ILE A 24 1.40 -51.99 -25.27
N GLY A 25 2.42 -52.22 -26.09
CA GLY A 25 2.59 -53.51 -26.75
C GLY A 25 3.87 -53.64 -27.57
N ARG A 26 4.10 -54.82 -28.16
CA ARG A 26 5.26 -55.03 -29.05
C ARG A 26 5.06 -54.46 -30.46
N ASN A 27 3.80 -54.23 -30.86
CA ASN A 27 3.49 -53.80 -32.22
C ASN A 27 3.92 -52.33 -32.41
N PRO A 28 4.49 -51.94 -33.57
CA PRO A 28 4.86 -50.55 -33.83
C PRO A 28 3.67 -49.57 -33.78
N ASP A 29 2.45 -50.06 -33.99
CA ASP A 29 1.22 -49.25 -33.94
C ASP A 29 0.74 -48.97 -32.50
N CYS A 30 1.48 -49.37 -31.47
CA CYS A 30 1.17 -49.05 -30.07
C CYS A 30 1.78 -47.69 -29.69
N ASP A 31 1.07 -46.92 -28.86
CA ASP A 31 1.56 -45.64 -28.34
C ASP A 31 2.89 -45.83 -27.57
N LEU A 32 2.97 -46.91 -26.78
CA LEU A 32 4.22 -47.34 -26.15
C LEU A 32 4.68 -48.70 -26.69
N VAL A 33 5.72 -48.67 -27.51
CA VAL A 33 6.33 -49.86 -28.11
C VAL A 33 7.38 -50.47 -27.17
N LEU A 34 7.13 -51.70 -26.71
CA LEU A 34 8.04 -52.51 -25.91
C LEU A 34 8.49 -53.75 -26.71
N SER A 35 9.64 -53.65 -27.37
CA SER A 35 10.16 -54.66 -28.29
C SER A 35 10.72 -55.89 -27.57
N SER A 36 9.85 -56.84 -27.21
CA SER A 36 10.24 -58.15 -26.67
C SER A 36 9.27 -59.26 -27.08
N PRO A 37 9.74 -60.50 -27.34
CA PRO A 37 8.86 -61.65 -27.57
C PRO A 37 7.96 -61.98 -26.36
N ASN A 38 8.37 -61.54 -25.16
CA ASN A 38 7.61 -61.71 -23.92
C ASN A 38 6.54 -60.62 -23.70
N VAL A 39 6.39 -59.69 -24.64
CA VAL A 39 5.32 -58.68 -24.66
C VAL A 39 4.34 -59.01 -25.79
N SER A 40 3.03 -58.97 -25.52
CA SER A 40 2.01 -59.24 -26.55
C SER A 40 1.91 -58.09 -27.57
N ARG A 41 1.33 -58.34 -28.75
CA ARG A 41 1.21 -57.32 -29.81
C ARG A 41 0.52 -56.05 -29.32
N LYS A 42 -0.63 -56.20 -28.66
CA LYS A 42 -1.22 -55.23 -27.73
C LYS A 42 -1.24 -55.93 -26.38
N HIS A 43 -0.53 -55.39 -25.39
CA HIS A 43 -0.31 -56.05 -24.10
C HIS A 43 -1.24 -55.46 -23.04
N ALA A 44 -1.18 -54.15 -22.87
CA ALA A 44 -1.92 -53.44 -21.84
C ALA A 44 -2.43 -52.11 -22.40
N MET A 45 -3.40 -51.53 -21.71
CA MET A 45 -3.89 -50.19 -22.00
C MET A 45 -3.99 -49.40 -20.70
N ILE A 46 -3.49 -48.17 -20.72
CA ILE A 46 -3.75 -47.18 -19.68
C ILE A 46 -4.89 -46.29 -20.19
N GLU A 47 -5.94 -46.13 -19.39
CA GLU A 47 -7.10 -45.31 -19.74
C GLU A 47 -7.51 -44.42 -18.56
N LYS A 48 -7.94 -43.19 -18.85
CA LYS A 48 -8.58 -42.30 -17.88
C LYS A 48 -10.08 -42.59 -17.85
N ARG A 49 -10.62 -42.94 -16.68
CA ARG A 49 -12.06 -43.20 -16.52
C ARG A 49 -12.83 -41.94 -16.15
N THR A 50 -14.16 -42.03 -16.21
CA THR A 50 -15.09 -40.94 -15.86
C THR A 50 -14.94 -40.42 -14.43
N ASN A 51 -14.30 -41.18 -13.53
CA ASN A 51 -13.96 -40.76 -12.17
C ASN A 51 -12.68 -39.90 -12.10
N GLY A 52 -12.06 -39.57 -13.23
CA GLY A 52 -10.86 -38.76 -13.32
C GLY A 52 -9.55 -39.52 -13.04
N LYS A 53 -9.63 -40.80 -12.63
CA LYS A 53 -8.48 -41.63 -12.29
C LYS A 53 -8.03 -42.48 -13.48
N PHE A 54 -6.75 -42.83 -13.49
CA PHE A 54 -6.17 -43.70 -14.51
C PHE A 54 -6.13 -45.16 -14.04
N TYR A 55 -6.41 -46.06 -14.96
CA TYR A 55 -6.34 -47.50 -14.74
C TYR A 55 -5.47 -48.13 -15.81
N ILE A 56 -4.71 -49.17 -15.44
CA ILE A 56 -4.09 -50.06 -16.41
C ILE A 56 -4.88 -51.36 -16.49
N ARG A 57 -5.15 -51.82 -17.71
CA ARG A 57 -5.87 -53.06 -17.99
C ARG A 57 -5.08 -53.98 -18.91
N ASP A 58 -5.09 -55.26 -18.61
CA ASP A 58 -4.52 -56.30 -19.46
C ASP A 58 -5.43 -56.58 -20.67
N LEU A 59 -4.89 -56.51 -21.88
CA LEU A 59 -5.63 -56.74 -23.13
C LEU A 59 -5.60 -58.22 -23.54
N GLY A 60 -5.66 -59.13 -22.56
CA GLY A 60 -5.54 -60.57 -22.78
C GLY A 60 -4.13 -61.01 -23.15
N SER A 61 -3.11 -60.41 -22.53
CA SER A 61 -1.73 -60.72 -22.86
C SER A 61 -1.33 -62.13 -22.41
N LYS A 62 -0.38 -62.74 -23.15
CA LYS A 62 0.11 -64.09 -22.85
C LYS A 62 0.79 -64.16 -21.47
N ASN A 63 1.53 -63.12 -21.10
CA ASN A 63 2.37 -63.09 -19.90
C ASN A 63 1.79 -62.25 -18.76
N GLY A 64 0.75 -61.44 -19.01
CA GLY A 64 0.09 -60.64 -17.97
C GLY A 64 0.89 -59.42 -17.52
N ILE A 65 0.20 -58.55 -16.77
CA ILE A 65 0.77 -57.41 -16.06
C ILE A 65 1.02 -57.82 -14.61
N TYR A 66 2.18 -57.48 -14.06
CA TYR A 66 2.50 -57.73 -12.65
C TYR A 66 2.65 -56.44 -11.85
N TYR A 67 2.01 -56.39 -10.68
CA TYR A 67 2.17 -55.33 -9.69
C TYR A 67 2.54 -55.96 -8.34
N LYS A 68 3.64 -55.53 -7.71
CA LYS A 68 4.18 -56.12 -6.47
C LYS A 68 4.24 -57.66 -6.53
N ASN A 69 4.75 -58.19 -7.65
CA ASN A 69 4.86 -59.63 -7.97
C ASN A 69 3.53 -60.41 -8.11
N ASN A 70 2.38 -59.75 -8.09
CA ASN A 70 1.08 -60.38 -8.33
C ASN A 70 0.56 -60.05 -9.74
N ARG A 71 0.02 -61.05 -10.44
CA ARG A 71 -0.62 -60.83 -11.75
C ARG A 71 -1.94 -60.08 -11.56
N VAL A 72 -2.12 -59.00 -12.31
CA VAL A 72 -3.33 -58.16 -12.26
C VAL A 72 -4.00 -58.14 -13.64
N GLN A 73 -5.33 -58.20 -13.66
CA GLN A 73 -6.13 -57.97 -14.89
C GLN A 73 -6.44 -56.48 -15.08
N GLU A 74 -6.64 -55.78 -13.97
CA GLU A 74 -6.92 -54.35 -13.92
C GLU A 74 -6.35 -53.79 -12.61
N LEU A 75 -5.80 -52.58 -12.66
CA LEU A 75 -5.24 -51.89 -11.50
C LEU A 75 -5.47 -50.39 -11.62
N GLU A 76 -5.97 -49.78 -10.55
CA GLU A 76 -5.96 -48.32 -10.38
C GLU A 76 -4.52 -47.83 -10.20
N LEU A 77 -4.10 -46.90 -11.04
CA LEU A 77 -2.77 -46.33 -10.99
C LEU A 77 -2.78 -45.14 -10.03
N GLY A 78 -1.92 -45.16 -9.00
CA GLY A 78 -1.64 -43.98 -8.18
C GLY A 78 -0.54 -43.11 -8.77
N SER A 79 -0.22 -41.99 -8.10
CA SER A 79 0.80 -41.00 -8.50
C SER A 79 2.14 -41.57 -8.99
N LYS A 80 2.61 -42.68 -8.40
CA LYS A 80 3.77 -43.45 -8.91
C LYS A 80 3.56 -44.95 -8.75
N THR A 81 3.35 -45.65 -9.87
CA THR A 81 3.04 -47.09 -9.89
C THR A 81 4.07 -47.87 -10.71
N LYS A 82 4.77 -48.82 -10.06
CA LYS A 82 5.78 -49.69 -10.70
C LYS A 82 5.15 -51.02 -11.12
N LEU A 83 5.26 -51.35 -12.41
CA LEU A 83 4.65 -52.51 -13.05
C LEU A 83 5.70 -53.30 -13.83
N THR A 84 5.44 -54.58 -14.04
CA THR A 84 6.31 -55.44 -14.85
C THR A 84 5.51 -56.07 -15.99
N LEU A 85 6.02 -55.89 -17.22
CA LEU A 85 5.46 -56.45 -18.45
C LEU A 85 6.57 -57.16 -19.22
N GLY A 86 6.58 -58.49 -19.18
CA GLY A 86 7.70 -59.27 -19.73
C GLY A 86 9.02 -58.91 -19.03
N PRO A 87 10.10 -58.56 -19.75
CA PRO A 87 11.37 -58.17 -19.14
C PRO A 87 11.42 -56.71 -18.69
N PHE A 88 10.40 -55.91 -19.03
CA PHE A 88 10.40 -54.48 -18.76
C PHE A 88 9.76 -54.19 -17.41
N VAL A 89 10.43 -53.32 -16.67
CA VAL A 89 9.89 -52.70 -15.47
C VAL A 89 9.51 -51.28 -15.85
N ILE A 90 8.21 -50.99 -15.89
CA ILE A 90 7.72 -49.64 -16.18
C ILE A 90 7.30 -48.96 -14.88
N THR A 91 7.67 -47.70 -14.72
CA THR A 91 7.16 -46.85 -13.64
C THR A 91 6.27 -45.80 -14.28
N VAL A 92 4.96 -45.94 -14.05
CA VAL A 92 3.96 -44.96 -14.50
C VAL A 92 3.86 -43.91 -13.42
N LYS A 93 4.16 -42.67 -13.78
CA LYS A 93 3.93 -41.48 -12.97
C LYS A 93 2.73 -40.75 -13.57
N ILE A 94 1.71 -40.57 -12.76
CA ILE A 94 0.56 -39.77 -13.12
C ILE A 94 0.74 -38.48 -12.34
N ASP A 95 0.75 -37.37 -13.07
CA ASP A 95 0.57 -36.06 -12.45
C ASP A 95 -0.88 -36.00 -11.94
N GLU A 96 -1.13 -36.62 -10.79
CA GLU A 96 -2.19 -36.16 -9.91
C GLU A 96 -1.78 -34.73 -9.54
N ILE A 97 -2.65 -33.77 -9.85
CA ILE A 97 -2.52 -32.43 -9.28
C ILE A 97 -2.65 -32.65 -7.77
N ASP A 98 -1.51 -32.72 -7.07
CA ASP A 98 -1.48 -32.80 -5.62
C ASP A 98 -2.14 -31.52 -5.08
N GLU A 99 -3.41 -31.64 -4.66
CA GLU A 99 -4.07 -30.65 -3.82
C GLU A 99 -3.34 -30.46 -2.48
N GLU A 100 -2.38 -31.34 -2.13
CA GLU A 100 -1.55 -31.27 -0.92
C GLU A 100 -0.38 -30.25 -0.98
N GLU A 101 -0.02 -29.69 -2.15
CA GLU A 101 1.07 -28.70 -2.24
C GLU A 101 0.62 -27.24 -2.02
N VAL A 102 -0.66 -27.01 -1.72
CA VAL A 102 -1.21 -25.68 -1.40
C VAL A 102 -1.57 -25.64 0.07
N ALA A 103 -0.71 -25.04 0.91
CA ALA A 103 -1.08 -24.81 2.29
C ALA A 103 -2.20 -23.78 2.33
N LYS A 104 -3.37 -24.19 2.83
CA LYS A 104 -4.49 -23.29 3.08
C LYS A 104 -4.07 -22.22 4.11
N PRO A 105 -4.61 -21.00 4.00
CA PRO A 105 -4.38 -19.93 4.96
C PRO A 105 -4.49 -20.42 6.39
N PHE A 106 -3.53 -20.05 7.25
CA PHE A 106 -3.74 -20.14 8.68
C PHE A 106 -4.92 -19.24 9.04
N THR A 107 -5.99 -19.84 9.56
CA THR A 107 -7.10 -19.10 10.19
C THR A 107 -6.68 -18.70 11.61
N ASP A 108 -7.28 -17.66 12.20
CA ASP A 108 -7.01 -17.26 13.59
C ASP A 108 -7.07 -18.45 14.57
N SER A 109 -7.97 -19.41 14.32
CA SER A 109 -8.13 -20.63 15.11
C SER A 109 -7.09 -21.73 14.83
N SER A 110 -6.51 -21.79 13.62
CA SER A 110 -5.49 -22.79 13.28
C SER A 110 -4.08 -22.30 13.60
N PHE A 111 -3.83 -20.99 13.53
CA PHE A 111 -2.52 -20.37 13.77
C PHE A 111 -1.87 -20.79 15.11
N VAL A 112 -2.63 -20.76 16.22
CA VAL A 112 -2.11 -21.15 17.55
C VAL A 112 -1.82 -22.65 17.63
N LYS A 113 -2.65 -23.47 16.98
CA LYS A 113 -2.48 -24.93 16.94
C LYS A 113 -1.26 -25.32 16.10
N ASP A 114 -1.12 -24.70 14.94
CA ASP A 114 -0.04 -24.96 13.98
C ASP A 114 1.32 -24.48 14.51
N ILE A 115 1.37 -23.37 15.26
CA ILE A 115 2.58 -22.97 16.03
C ILE A 115 2.92 -24.01 17.10
N GLY A 116 1.92 -24.60 17.76
CA GLY A 116 2.10 -25.61 18.78
C GLY A 116 2.68 -26.93 18.26
N GLU A 117 2.46 -27.23 16.97
CA GLU A 117 2.92 -28.43 16.26
C GLU A 117 4.31 -28.27 15.60
N LEU A 118 4.89 -27.06 15.58
CA LEU A 118 6.28 -26.86 15.13
C LEU A 118 7.24 -27.53 16.12
N THR A 119 7.84 -28.65 15.69
CA THR A 119 8.62 -29.58 16.51
C THR A 119 10.06 -29.12 16.77
N HIS A 120 10.56 -28.12 16.03
CA HIS A 120 11.90 -27.54 16.24
C HIS A 120 11.88 -26.48 17.35
N SER A 121 12.70 -26.73 18.38
CA SER A 121 13.06 -25.85 19.52
C SER A 121 12.18 -24.60 19.68
N ARG A 122 11.13 -24.71 20.49
CA ARG A 122 10.25 -23.57 20.88
C ARG A 122 11.02 -22.29 21.27
N LYS A 123 12.26 -22.41 21.77
CA LYS A 123 13.13 -21.27 22.10
C LYS A 123 13.56 -20.45 20.88
N ASP A 124 13.82 -21.10 19.76
CA ASP A 124 14.37 -20.47 18.56
C ASP A 124 13.31 -19.69 17.77
N LEU A 125 12.05 -20.13 17.84
CA LEU A 125 10.88 -19.40 17.35
C LEU A 125 10.59 -18.17 18.21
N ILE A 126 10.66 -18.30 19.55
CA ILE A 126 10.46 -17.19 20.47
C ILE A 126 11.49 -16.07 20.23
N ASP A 127 12.76 -16.40 20.00
CA ASP A 127 13.78 -15.40 19.71
C ASP A 127 13.50 -14.66 18.38
N VAL A 128 13.10 -15.41 17.34
CA VAL A 128 12.70 -14.83 16.05
C VAL A 128 11.51 -13.88 16.24
N PHE A 129 10.48 -14.26 16.98
CA PHE A 129 9.34 -13.38 17.28
C PHE A 129 9.76 -12.14 18.07
N ALA A 130 10.63 -12.28 19.09
CA ALA A 130 11.11 -11.16 19.87
C ALA A 130 11.93 -10.17 19.03
N ARG A 131 12.74 -10.67 18.09
CA ARG A 131 13.54 -9.86 17.17
C ARG A 131 12.67 -9.13 16.17
N ILE A 132 11.70 -9.80 15.54
CA ILE A 132 10.77 -9.12 14.65
C ILE A 132 9.96 -8.09 15.46
N GLY A 133 9.50 -8.44 16.67
CA GLY A 133 8.81 -7.50 17.55
C GLY A 133 9.62 -6.23 17.85
N LYS A 134 10.91 -6.35 18.18
CA LYS A 134 11.80 -5.20 18.39
C LYS A 134 11.95 -4.36 17.12
N LEU A 135 12.18 -5.01 15.99
CA LEU A 135 12.35 -4.35 14.70
C LEU A 135 11.12 -3.51 14.33
N LEU A 136 9.92 -4.03 14.60
CA LEU A 136 8.66 -3.33 14.37
C LEU A 136 8.40 -2.16 15.33
N ILE A 137 8.99 -2.19 16.53
CA ILE A 137 8.84 -1.11 17.53
C ILE A 137 9.76 0.08 17.20
N TYR A 138 10.98 -0.18 16.73
CA TYR A 138 12.02 0.85 16.60
C TYR A 138 12.25 1.36 15.19
N GLU A 139 11.95 0.57 14.16
CA GLU A 139 12.15 0.97 12.77
C GLU A 139 10.88 1.59 12.19
N THR A 140 11.03 2.71 11.51
CA THR A 140 9.90 3.42 10.86
C THR A 140 10.00 3.42 9.34
N ASP A 141 11.16 3.00 8.82
CA ASP A 141 11.42 2.85 7.39
C ASP A 141 11.00 1.45 6.93
N LEU A 142 9.94 1.40 6.11
CA LEU A 142 9.40 0.17 5.53
C LEU A 142 10.46 -0.63 4.76
N LYS A 143 11.38 0.02 4.06
CA LYS A 143 12.41 -0.69 3.29
C LYS A 143 13.35 -1.42 4.23
N LYS A 144 13.84 -0.75 5.27
CA LYS A 144 14.73 -1.37 6.27
C LYS A 144 14.04 -2.51 7.02
N ILE A 145 12.75 -2.36 7.32
CA ILE A 145 11.96 -3.44 7.91
C ILE A 145 11.95 -4.66 7.00
N CYS A 146 11.67 -4.48 5.70
CA CYS A 146 11.62 -5.58 4.74
C CYS A 146 12.98 -6.24 4.55
N ASP A 147 14.06 -5.45 4.46
CA ASP A 147 15.43 -5.95 4.33
C ASP A 147 15.83 -6.79 5.56
N ASN A 148 15.61 -6.26 6.77
CA ASN A 148 15.92 -6.96 8.00
C ASN A 148 15.02 -8.19 8.25
N LEU A 149 13.76 -8.18 7.75
CA LEU A 149 12.89 -9.36 7.79
C LEU A 149 13.47 -10.49 6.93
N LEU A 150 14.00 -10.18 5.75
CA LEU A 150 14.68 -11.15 4.91
C LEU A 150 15.94 -11.71 5.59
N ASP A 151 16.69 -10.87 6.32
CA ASP A 151 17.82 -11.33 7.13
C ASP A 151 17.39 -12.35 8.20
N ILE A 152 16.29 -12.07 8.91
CA ILE A 152 15.76 -12.97 9.95
C ILE A 152 15.25 -14.29 9.33
N ILE A 153 14.60 -14.23 8.16
CA ILE A 153 14.10 -15.42 7.45
C ILE A 153 15.26 -16.31 7.00
N GLU A 154 16.35 -15.71 6.50
CA GLU A 154 17.52 -16.43 5.99
C GLU A 154 18.21 -17.28 7.08
N GLU A 155 18.19 -16.84 8.34
CA GLU A 155 18.75 -17.60 9.46
C GLU A 155 18.01 -18.92 9.75
N ARG A 156 16.85 -19.16 9.11
CA ARG A 156 16.04 -20.36 9.27
C ARG A 156 15.82 -21.09 7.95
N ILE A 157 15.58 -20.34 6.88
CA ILE A 157 15.29 -20.87 5.55
C ILE A 157 16.37 -20.35 4.61
N ASP A 158 17.25 -21.24 4.18
CA ASP A 158 18.29 -20.88 3.22
C ASP A 158 17.66 -20.63 1.84
N PHE A 159 18.01 -19.51 1.20
CA PHE A 159 17.48 -19.15 -0.11
C PHE A 159 18.53 -18.46 -0.96
N SER A 160 18.47 -18.67 -2.28
CA SER A 160 19.32 -17.97 -3.24
C SER A 160 18.76 -16.57 -3.51
N ARG A 161 17.43 -16.43 -3.61
CA ARG A 161 16.75 -15.12 -3.74
C ARG A 161 15.58 -15.05 -2.77
N GLY A 162 15.49 -13.95 -2.03
CA GLY A 162 14.40 -13.64 -1.13
C GLY A 162 13.87 -12.25 -1.43
N ILE A 163 12.58 -12.14 -1.69
CA ILE A 163 11.93 -10.92 -2.14
C ILE A 163 10.64 -10.73 -1.36
N LEU A 164 10.49 -9.55 -0.78
CA LEU A 164 9.27 -9.14 -0.10
C LEU A 164 8.58 -8.09 -0.96
N LEU A 165 7.39 -8.44 -1.46
CA LEU A 165 6.58 -7.58 -2.29
C LEU A 165 5.38 -7.06 -1.52
N LEU A 166 5.10 -5.77 -1.63
CA LEU A 166 3.92 -5.13 -1.04
C LEU A 166 2.96 -4.67 -2.13
N TRP A 167 1.66 -4.72 -1.83
CA TRP A 167 0.61 -4.25 -2.72
C TRP A 167 0.53 -2.73 -2.73
N ASP A 168 0.68 -2.15 -3.92
CA ASP A 168 0.43 -0.74 -4.18
C ASP A 168 -1.00 -0.58 -4.70
N SER A 169 -1.84 0.13 -3.94
CA SER A 169 -3.24 0.36 -4.27
C SER A 169 -3.45 1.30 -5.45
N GLU A 170 -2.52 2.22 -5.71
CA GLU A 170 -2.61 3.18 -6.81
C GLU A 170 -2.23 2.50 -8.14
N LYS A 171 -1.12 1.76 -8.13
CA LYS A 171 -0.62 1.05 -9.31
C LYS A 171 -1.32 -0.29 -9.55
N LYS A 172 -2.02 -0.83 -8.54
CA LYS A 172 -2.67 -2.15 -8.55
C LYS A 172 -1.71 -3.28 -8.88
N GLU A 173 -0.51 -3.21 -8.32
CA GLU A 173 0.56 -4.16 -8.58
C GLU A 173 1.36 -4.47 -7.30
N LEU A 174 2.05 -5.61 -7.31
CA LEU A 174 3.00 -6.00 -6.28
C LEU A 174 4.36 -5.38 -6.57
N ILE A 175 4.86 -4.56 -5.66
CA ILE A 175 6.12 -3.84 -5.79
C ILE A 175 7.14 -4.44 -4.82
N PRO A 176 8.38 -4.72 -5.26
CA PRO A 176 9.43 -5.18 -4.37
C PRO A 176 9.87 -4.08 -3.40
N TYR A 177 9.82 -4.36 -2.10
CA TYR A 177 10.31 -3.48 -1.04
C TYR A 177 11.58 -4.00 -0.38
N GLY A 178 11.68 -5.31 -0.19
CA GLY A 178 12.90 -5.98 0.28
C GLY A 178 13.42 -6.94 -0.78
N ILE A 179 14.73 -6.92 -1.02
CA ILE A 179 15.39 -7.81 -1.99
C ILE A 179 16.71 -8.28 -1.39
N LYS A 180 16.88 -9.60 -1.30
CA LYS A 180 18.12 -10.25 -0.88
C LYS A 180 18.49 -11.34 -1.86
N ILE A 181 19.73 -11.32 -2.34
CA ILE A 181 20.22 -12.23 -3.38
C ILE A 181 21.60 -12.75 -3.02
N LYS A 182 21.81 -14.05 -3.21
CA LYS A 182 23.10 -14.74 -3.09
C LYS A 182 23.69 -14.99 -4.48
N GLY A 183 25.03 -14.97 -4.58
CA GLY A 183 25.73 -15.58 -5.72
C GLY A 183 25.86 -14.74 -7.00
N GLY A 184 26.00 -13.40 -6.92
CA GLY A 184 26.42 -12.58 -8.07
C GLY A 184 25.39 -12.46 -9.20
N VAL A 185 24.13 -12.79 -8.93
CA VAL A 185 23.00 -12.60 -9.85
C VAL A 185 22.80 -11.10 -10.10
N ASP A 186 22.60 -10.72 -11.36
CA ASP A 186 22.36 -9.34 -11.75
C ASP A 186 21.05 -8.81 -11.13
N SER A 187 21.16 -7.78 -10.29
CA SER A 187 20.06 -7.11 -9.61
C SER A 187 19.61 -5.83 -10.31
N SER A 188 20.12 -5.56 -11.52
CA SER A 188 19.81 -4.36 -12.30
C SER A 188 18.32 -4.19 -12.61
N ASN A 189 17.56 -5.29 -12.72
CA ASN A 189 16.12 -5.27 -12.91
C ASN A 189 15.38 -6.11 -11.84
N PRO A 190 14.80 -5.47 -10.81
CA PRO A 190 14.07 -6.17 -9.73
C PRO A 190 12.91 -7.05 -10.20
N GLU A 191 12.25 -6.69 -11.30
CA GLU A 191 11.07 -7.42 -11.81
C GLU A 191 11.44 -8.78 -12.44
N SER A 192 12.71 -8.98 -12.81
CA SER A 192 13.19 -10.25 -13.37
C SER A 192 13.61 -11.25 -12.29
N LEU A 193 13.54 -10.89 -11.00
CA LEU A 193 14.05 -11.70 -9.90
C LEU A 193 13.03 -12.63 -9.26
N PHE A 194 11.74 -12.50 -9.58
CA PHE A 194 10.66 -13.33 -9.05
C PHE A 194 9.69 -13.77 -10.15
N SER A 195 8.95 -14.85 -9.88
CA SER A 195 7.88 -15.30 -10.76
C SER A 195 6.59 -14.53 -10.48
N SER A 196 6.23 -13.61 -11.38
CA SER A 196 4.97 -12.84 -11.30
C SER A 196 3.72 -13.71 -11.25
N THR A 197 3.78 -14.92 -11.80
CA THR A 197 2.65 -15.86 -11.73
C THR A 197 2.48 -16.45 -10.33
N ILE A 198 3.58 -16.91 -9.72
CA ILE A 198 3.55 -17.51 -8.39
C ILE A 198 3.13 -16.45 -7.37
N THR A 199 3.71 -15.25 -7.45
CA THR A 199 3.39 -14.15 -6.52
C THR A 199 1.95 -13.66 -6.65
N LYS A 200 1.44 -13.47 -7.87
CA LYS A 200 0.02 -13.09 -8.08
C LYS A 200 -0.95 -14.15 -7.59
N LYS A 201 -0.64 -15.44 -7.81
CA LYS A 201 -1.48 -16.55 -7.34
C LYS A 201 -1.54 -16.58 -5.81
N ALA A 202 -0.37 -16.59 -5.15
CA ALA A 202 -0.28 -16.57 -3.69
C ALA A 202 -1.03 -15.37 -3.08
N PHE A 203 -0.88 -14.18 -3.69
CA PHE A 203 -1.54 -12.95 -3.24
C PHE A 203 -3.08 -13.02 -3.37
N THR A 204 -3.57 -13.41 -4.55
CA THR A 204 -4.99 -13.33 -4.92
C THR A 204 -5.80 -14.46 -4.28
N GLU A 205 -5.28 -15.69 -4.36
CA GLU A 205 -5.94 -16.88 -3.82
C GLU A 205 -5.72 -17.03 -2.32
N LYS A 206 -4.85 -16.21 -1.74
CA LYS A 206 -4.50 -16.26 -0.33
C LYS A 206 -3.99 -17.64 0.09
N VAL A 207 -3.02 -18.18 -0.63
CA VAL A 207 -2.47 -19.50 -0.34
C VAL A 207 -0.95 -19.51 -0.34
N GLY A 208 -0.38 -20.31 0.56
CA GLY A 208 1.05 -20.64 0.53
C GLY A 208 1.33 -21.63 -0.60
N ILE A 209 2.34 -21.33 -1.41
CA ILE A 209 2.74 -22.15 -2.56
C ILE A 209 4.14 -22.69 -2.30
N LEU A 210 4.27 -24.02 -2.34
CA LEU A 210 5.54 -24.73 -2.45
C LEU A 210 5.62 -25.36 -3.84
N THR A 211 6.74 -25.18 -4.52
CA THR A 211 7.05 -25.88 -5.77
C THR A 211 8.44 -26.48 -5.68
N THR A 212 8.57 -27.78 -5.95
CA THR A 212 9.85 -28.52 -5.87
C THR A 212 10.50 -28.75 -7.24
N ASN A 213 9.78 -28.44 -8.33
CA ASN A 213 10.30 -28.40 -9.70
C ASN A 213 9.48 -27.44 -10.58
N ALA A 214 9.72 -26.13 -10.44
CA ALA A 214 8.88 -25.10 -11.08
C ALA A 214 8.84 -25.19 -12.62
N MET A 215 9.90 -25.70 -13.26
CA MET A 215 9.98 -25.87 -14.72
C MET A 215 9.05 -26.97 -15.27
N VAL A 216 8.63 -27.91 -14.44
CA VAL A 216 7.84 -29.09 -14.84
C VAL A 216 6.48 -29.12 -14.12
N ASP A 217 6.20 -28.17 -13.23
CA ASP A 217 4.93 -28.06 -12.50
C ASP A 217 3.77 -27.75 -13.48
N PRO A 218 2.76 -28.64 -13.61
CA PRO A 218 1.61 -28.45 -14.51
C PRO A 218 0.75 -27.22 -14.18
N ARG A 219 0.81 -26.69 -12.94
CA ARG A 219 0.13 -25.45 -12.54
C ARG A 219 0.71 -24.22 -13.23
N PHE A 220 1.92 -24.34 -13.77
CA PHE A 220 2.69 -23.26 -14.37
C PHE A 220 3.29 -23.60 -15.75
N SER A 221 2.99 -24.79 -16.29
CA SER A 221 3.45 -25.27 -17.60
C SER A 221 3.05 -24.28 -18.72
N GLY A 222 4.04 -23.77 -19.44
CA GLY A 222 3.86 -22.81 -20.55
C GLY A 222 4.18 -21.35 -20.24
N LYS A 223 4.59 -20.99 -19.00
CA LYS A 223 4.89 -19.59 -18.64
C LYS A 223 6.38 -19.27 -18.67
N GLN A 224 6.76 -18.38 -19.59
CA GLN A 224 8.14 -18.00 -19.93
C GLN A 224 9.00 -17.56 -18.72
N SER A 225 8.41 -16.93 -17.70
CA SER A 225 9.17 -16.39 -16.55
C SER A 225 9.87 -17.47 -15.72
N ILE A 226 9.30 -18.67 -15.62
CA ILE A 226 9.83 -19.75 -14.78
C ILE A 226 10.99 -20.48 -15.46
N MET A 227 10.90 -20.68 -16.79
CA MET A 227 12.00 -21.24 -17.59
C MET A 227 13.17 -20.27 -17.73
N ILE A 228 12.92 -18.96 -17.84
CA ILE A 228 13.98 -17.94 -17.96
C ILE A 228 14.77 -17.78 -16.65
N GLN A 229 14.14 -17.99 -15.49
CA GLN A 229 14.74 -17.72 -14.18
C GLN A 229 15.43 -18.91 -13.51
N GLY A 230 15.44 -20.10 -14.14
CA GLY A 230 16.18 -21.28 -13.66
C GLY A 230 15.75 -21.81 -12.28
N ILE A 231 14.49 -21.62 -11.91
CA ILE A 231 13.96 -21.94 -10.58
C ILE A 231 13.78 -23.46 -10.42
N ARG A 232 14.49 -24.05 -9.44
CA ARG A 232 14.30 -25.47 -9.08
C ARG A 232 13.22 -25.61 -8.02
N SER A 233 13.35 -24.89 -6.91
CA SER A 233 12.44 -24.92 -5.79
C SER A 233 12.08 -23.50 -5.37
N ALA A 234 10.81 -23.23 -5.07
CA ALA A 234 10.35 -21.93 -4.59
C ALA A 234 9.27 -22.05 -3.52
N LEU A 235 9.28 -21.08 -2.60
CA LEU A 235 8.26 -20.84 -1.60
C LEU A 235 7.66 -19.46 -1.85
N CYS A 236 6.35 -19.36 -1.85
CA CYS A 236 5.69 -18.07 -1.85
C CYS A 236 4.54 -18.07 -0.88
N VAL A 237 4.58 -17.16 0.09
CA VAL A 237 3.52 -17.03 1.09
C VAL A 237 2.96 -15.61 1.08
N PRO A 238 1.65 -15.46 1.17
CA PRO A 238 1.01 -14.17 1.35
C PRO A 238 1.23 -13.61 2.75
N MET A 239 1.33 -12.30 2.82
CA MET A 239 1.26 -11.52 4.07
C MET A 239 -0.12 -10.89 4.13
N TRP A 240 -0.91 -11.26 5.14
CA TRP A 240 -2.26 -10.72 5.34
C TRP A 240 -2.54 -10.39 6.80
N ASP A 241 -3.52 -9.53 7.00
CA ASP A 241 -4.21 -9.35 8.27
C ASP A 241 -5.71 -9.55 8.03
N LYS A 242 -6.30 -10.53 8.72
CA LYS A 242 -7.71 -10.97 8.58
C LYS A 242 -8.11 -11.24 7.12
N ASP A 243 -8.69 -10.24 6.46
CA ASP A 243 -9.24 -10.33 5.10
C ASP A 243 -8.42 -9.59 4.05
N LYS A 244 -7.38 -8.86 4.44
CA LYS A 244 -6.60 -8.01 3.54
C LYS A 244 -5.20 -8.56 3.34
N THR A 245 -4.90 -8.99 2.11
CA THR A 245 -3.52 -9.32 1.72
C THR A 245 -2.77 -8.03 1.45
N ILE A 246 -1.70 -7.79 2.20
CA ILE A 246 -0.87 -6.58 2.06
C ILE A 246 0.34 -6.80 1.15
N GLY A 247 0.70 -8.06 0.88
CA GLY A 247 1.86 -8.42 0.08
C GLY A 247 2.13 -9.92 0.04
N VAL A 248 3.31 -10.29 -0.45
CA VAL A 248 3.81 -11.67 -0.44
C VAL A 248 5.30 -11.70 -0.12
N ILE A 249 5.75 -12.80 0.49
CA ILE A 249 7.17 -13.15 0.60
C ILE A 249 7.44 -14.27 -0.41
N TYR A 250 8.44 -14.09 -1.25
CA TYR A 250 8.86 -15.02 -2.28
C TYR A 250 10.32 -15.42 -2.04
N LEU A 251 10.57 -16.71 -1.91
CA LEU A 251 11.91 -17.29 -1.77
C LEU A 251 12.12 -18.32 -2.88
N ASP A 252 13.30 -18.36 -3.48
CA ASP A 252 13.69 -19.45 -4.36
C ASP A 252 15.15 -19.89 -4.18
N ALA A 253 15.40 -21.13 -4.64
CA ALA A 253 16.70 -21.76 -4.67
C ALA A 253 17.12 -22.07 -6.12
N LEU A 254 18.33 -21.65 -6.48
CA LEU A 254 18.97 -21.90 -7.77
C LEU A 254 19.72 -23.25 -7.76
N LEU A 255 19.99 -23.79 -8.96
CA LEU A 255 20.54 -25.14 -9.19
C LEU A 255 21.79 -25.44 -8.33
N ARG A 256 21.59 -26.37 -7.37
CA ARG A 256 22.53 -27.11 -6.47
C ARG A 256 22.15 -27.01 -5.00
N GLU A 257 21.20 -26.14 -4.65
CA GLU A 257 20.72 -25.96 -3.27
C GLU A 257 19.44 -26.76 -2.98
N ARG A 258 19.20 -26.95 -1.68
CA ARG A 258 18.14 -27.72 -1.01
C ARG A 258 16.75 -27.59 -1.66
N LEU A 259 15.96 -28.67 -1.62
CA LEU A 259 14.52 -28.62 -1.91
C LEU A 259 13.77 -28.11 -0.68
N TYR A 260 12.86 -27.16 -0.87
CA TYR A 260 12.01 -26.68 0.21
C TYR A 260 11.02 -27.76 0.61
N THR A 261 10.70 -27.78 1.91
CA THR A 261 9.81 -28.76 2.52
C THR A 261 8.50 -28.11 2.96
N GLN A 262 7.51 -28.94 3.29
CA GLN A 262 6.27 -28.48 3.93
C GLN A 262 6.52 -27.82 5.29
N GLU A 263 7.57 -28.22 6.00
CA GLU A 263 7.97 -27.56 7.26
C GLU A 263 8.47 -26.14 6.99
N ASP A 264 9.26 -25.92 5.94
CA ASP A 264 9.71 -24.59 5.52
C ASP A 264 8.52 -23.69 5.15
N LEU A 265 7.52 -24.24 4.44
CA LEU A 265 6.29 -23.52 4.09
C LEU A 265 5.52 -23.09 5.34
N LYS A 266 5.39 -23.97 6.34
CA LYS A 266 4.73 -23.66 7.62
C LYS A 266 5.46 -22.57 8.38
N VAL A 267 6.79 -22.70 8.53
CA VAL A 267 7.62 -21.69 9.22
C VAL A 267 7.50 -20.34 8.52
N LEU A 268 7.67 -20.30 7.20
CA LEU A 268 7.59 -19.07 6.43
C LEU A 268 6.20 -18.42 6.52
N SER A 269 5.13 -19.21 6.49
CA SER A 269 3.75 -18.72 6.60
C SER A 269 3.47 -18.08 7.98
N VAL A 270 4.04 -18.63 9.06
CA VAL A 270 3.96 -18.03 10.39
C VAL A 270 4.72 -16.70 10.45
N LEU A 271 5.94 -16.66 9.91
CA LEU A 271 6.75 -15.43 9.85
C LEU A 271 6.07 -14.35 9.00
N ALA A 272 5.43 -14.74 7.89
CA ALA A 272 4.69 -13.85 7.01
C ALA A 272 3.49 -13.20 7.70
N SER A 273 2.76 -13.98 8.50
CA SER A 273 1.63 -13.46 9.29
C SER A 273 2.10 -12.41 10.30
N PHE A 274 3.22 -12.67 10.98
CA PHE A 274 3.78 -11.72 11.94
C PHE A 274 4.36 -10.46 11.25
N ALA A 275 5.04 -10.64 10.12
CA ALA A 275 5.50 -9.55 9.27
C ALA A 275 4.33 -8.68 8.77
N ALA A 276 3.20 -9.30 8.42
CA ALA A 276 2.02 -8.59 7.95
C ALA A 276 1.50 -7.59 8.99
N ILE A 277 1.33 -8.05 10.24
CA ILE A 277 0.91 -7.20 11.37
C ILE A 277 1.86 -6.03 11.54
N GLY A 278 3.16 -6.30 11.54
CA GLY A 278 4.19 -5.29 11.75
C GLY A 278 4.28 -4.23 10.66
N ILE A 279 4.25 -4.68 9.40
CA ILE A 279 4.30 -3.79 8.24
C ILE A 279 3.05 -2.90 8.22
N GLU A 280 1.86 -3.46 8.48
CA GLU A 280 0.63 -2.67 8.52
C GLU A 280 0.64 -1.69 9.71
N GLN A 281 1.14 -2.08 10.87
CA GLN A 281 1.30 -1.18 12.02
C GLN A 281 2.19 0.02 11.67
N VAL A 282 3.35 -0.21 11.05
CA VAL A 282 4.27 0.88 10.66
C VAL A 282 3.65 1.76 9.58
N ARG A 283 2.92 1.18 8.62
CA ARG A 283 2.17 1.92 7.60
C ARG A 283 1.13 2.84 8.24
N LEU A 284 0.29 2.31 9.13
CA LEU A 284 -0.74 3.06 9.85
C LEU A 284 -0.12 4.15 10.74
N PHE A 285 0.98 3.84 11.43
CA PHE A 285 1.69 4.80 12.26
C PHE A 285 2.24 5.97 11.43
N ASN A 286 2.86 5.67 10.28
CA ASN A 286 3.39 6.70 9.38
C ASN A 286 2.27 7.57 8.79
N GLU A 287 1.12 6.98 8.45
CA GLU A 287 -0.05 7.71 7.98
C GLU A 287 -0.64 8.62 9.07
N MET A 288 -0.84 8.09 10.28
CA MET A 288 -1.27 8.88 11.44
C MET A 288 -0.30 10.04 11.73
N LYS A 289 1.01 9.78 11.70
CA LYS A 289 2.04 10.81 11.92
C LYS A 289 1.95 11.91 10.87
N LYS A 290 1.73 11.56 9.59
CA LYS A 290 1.53 12.52 8.50
C LYS A 290 0.28 13.36 8.74
N GLN A 291 -0.84 12.73 9.12
CA GLN A 291 -2.08 13.44 9.44
C GLN A 291 -1.92 14.39 10.64
N MET A 292 -1.27 13.95 11.72
CA MET A 292 -1.00 14.80 12.88
C MET A 292 -0.14 16.01 12.51
N GLN A 293 0.91 15.82 11.71
CA GLN A 293 1.77 16.93 11.26
C GLN A 293 0.99 17.95 10.42
N ILE A 294 0.11 17.51 9.52
CA ILE A 294 -0.74 18.41 8.73
C ILE A 294 -1.70 19.15 9.66
N LYS A 295 -2.37 18.43 10.57
CA LYS A 295 -3.31 19.00 11.54
C LYS A 295 -2.65 20.06 12.41
N GLU A 296 -1.48 19.77 12.97
CA GLU A 296 -0.75 20.71 13.83
C GLU A 296 -0.36 21.99 13.07
N ARG A 297 0.11 21.85 11.82
CA ARG A 297 0.46 23.01 10.97
C ARG A 297 -0.75 23.88 10.68
N LEU A 298 -1.86 23.28 10.24
CA LEU A 298 -3.07 24.01 9.87
C LEU A 298 -3.78 24.63 11.08
N SER A 299 -3.73 23.97 12.25
CA SER A 299 -4.35 24.48 13.49
C SER A 299 -3.71 25.76 14.01
N ARG A 300 -2.50 26.12 13.56
CA ARG A 300 -1.86 27.40 13.92
C ARG A 300 -2.50 28.61 13.23
N TYR A 301 -3.21 28.40 12.13
CA TYR A 301 -3.72 29.48 11.27
C TYR A 301 -5.22 29.34 10.93
N HIS A 302 -5.82 28.19 11.23
CA HIS A 302 -7.20 27.88 10.88
C HIS A 302 -7.98 27.31 12.06
N SER A 303 -9.28 27.59 12.11
CA SER A 303 -10.17 27.04 13.14
C SER A 303 -10.30 25.51 13.00
N PRO A 304 -10.61 24.78 14.10
CA PRO A 304 -10.72 23.31 14.05
C PRO A 304 -11.64 22.79 12.94
N SER A 305 -12.75 23.48 12.69
CA SER A 305 -13.72 23.13 11.64
C SER A 305 -13.15 23.28 10.22
N VAL A 306 -12.25 24.26 9.99
CA VAL A 306 -11.59 24.46 8.69
C VAL A 306 -10.45 23.44 8.52
N VAL A 307 -9.72 23.13 9.60
CA VAL A 307 -8.65 22.11 9.59
C VAL A 307 -9.21 20.72 9.28
N SER A 308 -10.30 20.31 9.92
CA SER A 308 -10.95 19.03 9.66
C SER A 308 -11.33 18.88 8.18
N LYS A 309 -11.95 19.93 7.62
CA LYS A 309 -12.37 19.93 6.21
C LYS A 309 -11.18 19.92 5.23
N LEU A 310 -10.11 20.65 5.55
CA LEU A 310 -8.88 20.64 4.77
C LEU A 310 -8.23 19.26 4.74
N ILE A 311 -8.16 18.55 5.87
CA ILE A 311 -7.57 17.20 5.95
C ILE A 311 -8.37 16.20 5.11
N GLU A 312 -9.70 16.30 5.12
CA GLU A 312 -10.57 15.50 4.25
C GLU A 312 -10.28 15.77 2.76
N GLU A 313 -10.11 17.04 2.37
CA GLU A 313 -9.79 17.45 1.00
C GLU A 313 -8.35 17.08 0.58
N THR A 314 -7.38 17.04 1.50
CA THR A 314 -5.96 16.72 1.21
C THR A 314 -5.71 15.21 1.10
N SER A 315 -6.67 14.37 1.50
CA SER A 315 -6.60 12.91 1.36
C SER A 315 -6.55 12.45 -0.11
N SER A 316 -6.78 13.37 -1.07
CA SER A 316 -6.68 13.15 -2.52
C SER A 316 -5.38 13.66 -3.17
N GLY A 317 -4.41 14.18 -2.39
CA GLY A 317 -3.12 14.66 -2.90
C GLY A 317 -2.71 16.03 -2.34
N SER A 318 -1.49 16.48 -2.64
CA SER A 318 -0.95 17.80 -2.27
C SER A 318 -1.93 18.93 -2.60
N LEU A 319 -2.09 19.91 -1.71
CA LEU A 319 -2.91 21.10 -1.95
C LEU A 319 -2.35 21.84 -3.17
N LYS A 320 -2.98 21.65 -4.33
CA LYS A 320 -2.62 22.33 -5.57
C LYS A 320 -2.74 23.84 -5.33
N MET A 321 -1.78 24.60 -5.85
CA MET A 321 -1.94 26.05 -5.96
C MET A 321 -3.13 26.32 -6.88
N GLU A 322 -4.19 26.88 -6.31
CA GLU A 322 -5.39 27.23 -7.05
C GLU A 322 -5.68 28.72 -6.94
N GLU A 323 -6.09 29.32 -8.06
CA GLU A 323 -6.57 30.69 -8.12
C GLU A 323 -8.02 30.72 -7.65
N VAL A 324 -8.26 31.29 -6.47
CA VAL A 324 -9.58 31.39 -5.85
C VAL A 324 -9.96 32.85 -5.64
N GLU A 325 -11.25 33.14 -5.65
CA GLU A 325 -11.78 34.45 -5.31
C GLU A 325 -12.10 34.49 -3.82
N ALA A 326 -11.45 35.40 -3.08
CA ALA A 326 -11.53 35.45 -1.63
C ALA A 326 -11.56 36.89 -1.10
N SER A 327 -11.98 37.03 0.16
CA SER A 327 -11.92 38.28 0.92
C SER A 327 -10.90 38.16 2.04
N ILE A 328 -9.96 39.11 2.04
CA ILE A 328 -8.86 39.16 2.99
C ILE A 328 -9.14 40.27 3.99
N LEU A 329 -9.17 39.91 5.28
CA LEU A 329 -9.34 40.82 6.41
C LEU A 329 -8.03 40.89 7.19
N PHE A 330 -7.46 42.08 7.28
CA PHE A 330 -6.38 42.41 8.21
C PHE A 330 -6.94 43.23 9.36
N ALA A 331 -6.57 42.88 10.58
CA ALA A 331 -6.90 43.61 11.79
C ALA A 331 -5.63 43.83 12.61
N ASP A 332 -5.43 45.06 13.09
CA ASP A 332 -4.28 45.43 13.93
C ASP A 332 -4.76 46.22 15.15
N ILE A 333 -4.19 45.89 16.31
CA ILE A 333 -4.47 46.59 17.57
C ILE A 333 -3.55 47.80 17.65
N VAL A 334 -4.13 48.99 17.71
CA VAL A 334 -3.39 50.25 17.80
C VAL A 334 -2.57 50.27 19.09
N ASP A 335 -1.29 50.64 18.97
CA ASP A 335 -0.33 50.74 20.08
C ASP A 335 -0.14 49.47 20.93
N PHE A 336 -0.34 48.29 20.33
CA PHE A 336 -0.14 46.99 20.98
C PHE A 336 1.22 46.88 21.71
N THR A 337 2.29 47.41 21.13
CA THR A 337 3.65 47.42 21.70
C THR A 337 3.75 48.14 23.06
N SER A 338 2.88 49.13 23.30
CA SER A 338 2.84 49.85 24.58
C SER A 338 2.07 49.05 25.64
N ILE A 339 1.09 48.25 25.23
CA ILE A 339 0.28 47.38 26.09
C ILE A 339 1.05 46.10 26.44
N SER A 340 1.76 45.51 25.47
CA SER A 340 2.58 44.30 25.66
C SER A 340 3.76 44.51 26.61
N ARG A 341 4.15 45.75 26.89
CA ARG A 341 5.15 46.10 27.92
C ARG A 341 4.60 46.08 29.35
N LYS A 342 3.28 46.14 29.51
CA LYS A 342 2.59 46.19 30.81
C LYS A 342 1.94 44.86 31.19
N LEU A 343 1.86 43.92 30.25
CA LEU A 343 1.24 42.60 30.43
C LEU A 343 2.31 41.51 30.51
N THR A 344 2.01 40.45 31.25
CA THR A 344 2.83 39.23 31.26
C THR A 344 2.56 38.39 29.99
N PRO A 345 3.52 37.57 29.52
CA PRO A 345 3.33 36.74 28.33
C PRO A 345 2.05 35.86 28.31
N PRO A 346 1.59 35.26 29.42
CA PRO A 346 0.32 34.52 29.47
C PRO A 346 -0.92 35.41 29.31
N GLU A 347 -0.91 36.62 29.88
CA GLU A 347 -2.02 37.58 29.75
C GLU A 347 -2.13 38.10 28.31
N ILE A 348 -0.98 38.35 27.66
CA ILE A 348 -0.91 38.70 26.24
C ILE A 348 -1.46 37.57 25.38
N ALA A 349 -1.08 36.32 25.65
CA ALA A 349 -1.56 35.16 24.90
C ALA A 349 -3.07 34.94 25.08
N SER A 350 -3.60 35.09 26.30
CA SER A 350 -5.03 35.00 26.60
C SER A 350 -5.84 36.09 25.88
N MET A 351 -5.34 37.33 25.91
CA MET A 351 -5.90 38.46 25.18
C MET A 351 -5.92 38.19 23.67
N LEU A 352 -4.79 37.82 23.08
CA LEU A 352 -4.65 37.60 21.65
C LEU A 352 -5.50 36.43 21.11
N ASN A 353 -5.70 35.38 21.90
CA ASN A 353 -6.54 34.24 21.52
C ASN A 353 -8.01 34.60 21.28
N SER A 354 -8.49 35.77 21.76
CA SER A 354 -9.84 36.25 21.44
C SER A 354 -9.91 37.11 20.16
N PHE A 355 -8.78 37.55 19.58
CA PHE A 355 -8.75 38.62 18.57
C PHE A 355 -8.25 38.23 17.16
N PHE A 356 -7.66 37.04 16.92
CA PHE A 356 -6.92 36.80 15.67
C PHE A 356 -7.72 36.46 14.39
N SER A 357 -7.03 36.69 13.28
CA SER A 357 -7.44 36.85 11.87
C SER A 357 -8.26 35.71 11.26
N LYS A 358 -9.16 36.07 10.32
CA LYS A 358 -10.02 35.15 9.57
C LYS A 358 -9.92 35.42 8.06
N VAL A 359 -9.72 34.36 7.29
CA VAL A 359 -9.81 34.37 5.83
C VAL A 359 -11.18 33.82 5.43
N PHE A 360 -11.89 34.50 4.52
CA PHE A 360 -13.22 34.10 4.05
C PHE A 360 -13.16 33.80 2.54
N GLY A 361 -13.61 32.62 2.12
CA GLY A 361 -13.59 32.19 0.71
C GLY A 361 -12.36 31.39 0.26
N ALA A 362 -11.44 31.05 1.18
CA ALA A 362 -10.36 30.09 0.96
C ALA A 362 -10.18 29.21 2.22
N PRO A 363 -9.86 27.92 2.09
CA PRO A 363 -9.63 27.14 0.85
C PRO A 363 -10.90 26.88 0.04
N ASN A 364 -12.06 27.01 0.66
CA ASN A 364 -13.36 26.72 0.05
C ASN A 364 -13.96 27.99 -0.55
N LYS A 365 -14.34 27.93 -1.84
CA LYS A 365 -15.07 29.01 -2.51
C LYS A 365 -16.38 29.29 -1.77
N MET A 366 -16.63 30.57 -1.50
CA MET A 366 -17.85 31.05 -0.84
C MET A 366 -18.35 32.25 -1.62
N ASP A 367 -19.61 32.24 -2.08
CA ASP A 367 -20.16 33.36 -2.84
C ASP A 367 -20.43 34.61 -1.96
N ASP A 368 -20.58 34.41 -0.64
CA ASP A 368 -20.82 35.46 0.36
C ASP A 368 -19.54 35.88 1.13
N HIS A 369 -18.35 35.53 0.62
CA HIS A 369 -17.06 35.75 1.29
C HIS A 369 -16.83 37.20 1.74
N ALA A 370 -17.19 38.19 0.92
CA ALA A 370 -17.06 39.61 1.25
C ALA A 370 -18.03 40.07 2.35
N GLU A 371 -19.27 39.58 2.34
CA GLU A 371 -20.24 39.90 3.38
C GLU A 371 -19.79 39.34 4.73
N ARG A 372 -19.36 38.08 4.78
CA ARG A 372 -18.87 37.45 6.01
C ARG A 372 -17.69 38.18 6.60
N ALA A 373 -16.74 38.62 5.75
CA ALA A 373 -15.60 39.42 6.17
C ALA A 373 -16.04 40.74 6.83
N VAL A 374 -16.98 41.46 6.22
CA VAL A 374 -17.47 42.74 6.78
C VAL A 374 -18.28 42.52 8.06
N ARG A 375 -19.13 41.49 8.15
CA ARG A 375 -19.84 41.15 9.39
C ARG A 375 -18.87 40.81 10.52
N ALA A 376 -17.85 40.01 10.25
CA ALA A 376 -16.83 39.68 11.23
C ALA A 376 -16.08 40.93 11.72
N ALA A 377 -15.75 41.86 10.82
CA ALA A 377 -15.13 43.13 11.18
C ALA A 377 -16.03 44.00 12.08
N ILE A 378 -17.33 44.05 11.79
CA ILE A 378 -18.30 44.77 12.62
C ILE A 378 -18.38 44.17 14.01
N GLU A 379 -18.47 42.83 14.13
CA GLU A 379 -18.50 42.15 15.42
C GLU A 379 -17.21 42.40 16.23
N MET A 380 -16.05 42.36 15.57
CA MET A 380 -14.76 42.71 16.20
C MET A 380 -14.78 44.14 16.77
N GLN A 381 -15.32 45.11 16.01
CA GLN A 381 -15.44 46.49 16.49
C GLN A 381 -16.45 46.67 17.64
N LYS A 382 -17.52 45.87 17.67
CA LYS A 382 -18.59 45.96 18.67
C LYS A 382 -18.25 45.32 20.02
N ILE A 383 -17.36 44.32 20.05
CA ILE A 383 -16.94 43.65 21.30
C ILE A 383 -15.92 44.50 22.09
N LEU A 384 -15.15 45.35 21.39
CA LEU A 384 -14.08 46.16 22.01
C LEU A 384 -14.55 47.10 23.13
N PRO A 385 -15.67 47.85 23.02
CA PRO A 385 -16.13 48.74 24.09
C PRO A 385 -16.39 48.02 25.42
N GLU A 386 -17.02 46.84 25.38
CA GLU A 386 -17.29 46.03 26.58
C GLU A 386 -15.97 45.49 27.16
N PHE A 387 -15.11 44.93 26.32
CA PHE A 387 -13.79 44.45 26.73
C PHE A 387 -12.94 45.57 27.38
N ASN A 388 -12.95 46.77 26.78
CA ASN A 388 -12.24 47.94 27.29
C ASN A 388 -12.78 48.38 28.65
N LYS A 389 -14.09 48.30 28.86
CA LYS A 389 -14.75 48.62 30.13
C LYS A 389 -14.38 47.61 31.22
N GLU A 390 -14.35 46.32 30.91
CA GLU A 390 -14.02 45.25 31.86
C GLU A 390 -12.54 45.22 32.23
N THR A 391 -11.66 45.46 31.25
CA THR A 391 -10.21 45.39 31.47
C THR A 391 -9.58 46.71 31.87
N GLY A 392 -10.28 47.83 31.68
CA GLY A 392 -9.76 49.18 31.90
C GLY A 392 -8.78 49.65 30.81
N TYR A 393 -8.58 48.86 29.76
CA TYR A 393 -7.78 49.26 28.60
C TYR A 393 -8.61 50.10 27.61
N ASN A 394 -7.93 50.88 26.77
CA ASN A 394 -8.55 51.59 25.66
C ASN A 394 -8.03 51.04 24.34
N LEU A 395 -8.35 49.78 24.06
CA LEU A 395 -7.96 49.13 22.81
C LEU A 395 -8.76 49.71 21.65
N GLN A 396 -8.06 49.95 20.55
CA GLN A 396 -8.67 50.31 19.27
C GLN A 396 -8.12 49.38 18.21
N ILE A 397 -8.98 48.95 17.29
CA ILE A 397 -8.57 48.10 16.16
C ILE A 397 -8.75 48.87 14.85
N LYS A 398 -7.76 48.76 13.97
CA LYS A 398 -7.85 49.14 12.57
C LYS A 398 -8.17 47.89 11.75
N ILE A 399 -9.18 47.95 10.89
CA ILE A 399 -9.54 46.80 10.04
C ILE A 399 -9.54 47.22 8.57
N GLY A 400 -8.74 46.51 7.76
CA GLY A 400 -8.67 46.66 6.31
C GLY A 400 -9.16 45.40 5.60
N ILE A 401 -10.06 45.56 4.63
CA ILE A 401 -10.64 44.43 3.87
C ILE A 401 -10.50 44.68 2.37
N ASN A 402 -10.04 43.67 1.63
CA ASN A 402 -10.09 43.69 0.18
C ASN A 402 -10.52 42.33 -0.38
N SER A 403 -11.12 42.36 -1.56
CA SER A 403 -11.62 41.18 -2.25
C SER A 403 -11.00 41.07 -3.64
N GLY A 404 -10.81 39.85 -4.10
CA GLY A 404 -10.28 39.59 -5.43
C GLY A 404 -9.64 38.23 -5.53
N LYS A 405 -8.99 38.01 -6.65
CA LYS A 405 -8.29 36.76 -6.92
C LYS A 405 -7.04 36.65 -6.07
N VAL A 406 -6.82 35.46 -5.53
CA VAL A 406 -5.63 35.09 -4.77
C VAL A 406 -5.20 33.69 -5.17
N VAL A 407 -3.89 33.44 -5.09
CA VAL A 407 -3.36 32.08 -5.21
C VAL A 407 -3.29 31.52 -3.80
N ALA A 408 -4.02 30.45 -3.53
CA ALA A 408 -3.98 29.74 -2.26
C ALA A 408 -3.32 28.38 -2.49
N GLY A 409 -2.31 28.06 -1.68
CA GLY A 409 -1.60 26.80 -1.81
C GLY A 409 -0.38 26.69 -0.91
N ASP A 410 0.28 25.55 -1.05
CA ASP A 410 1.51 25.20 -0.36
C ASP A 410 2.68 26.08 -0.86
N VAL A 411 3.17 27.02 -0.03
CA VAL A 411 4.29 27.91 -0.37
C VAL A 411 5.46 27.66 0.58
N GLY A 412 6.64 27.34 0.03
CA GLY A 412 7.89 27.18 0.78
C GLY A 412 8.79 26.08 0.22
N SER A 413 9.92 25.82 0.88
CA SER A 413 10.85 24.76 0.45
C SER A 413 10.31 23.38 0.82
N TYR A 414 10.80 22.30 0.19
CA TYR A 414 10.43 20.90 0.50
C TYR A 414 10.45 20.52 2.00
N LYS A 415 11.13 21.31 2.87
CA LYS A 415 11.22 21.10 4.32
C LYS A 415 10.34 22.04 5.17
N ARG A 416 9.77 23.10 4.61
CA ARG A 416 8.86 24.05 5.27
C ARG A 416 7.87 24.57 4.23
N VAL A 417 6.66 24.04 4.27
CA VAL A 417 5.56 24.41 3.38
C VAL A 417 4.46 25.00 4.26
N ASP A 418 4.18 26.29 4.08
CA ASP A 418 3.12 27.02 4.76
C ASP A 418 1.97 27.24 3.75
N TYR A 419 0.74 26.87 4.12
CA TYR A 419 -0.42 27.18 3.29
C TYR A 419 -0.62 28.69 3.30
N THR A 420 -0.30 29.34 2.19
CA THR A 420 -0.19 30.79 2.09
C THR A 420 -1.13 31.29 1.02
N VAL A 421 -1.82 32.39 1.31
CA VAL A 421 -2.59 33.14 0.32
C VAL A 421 -1.71 34.26 -0.21
N LEU A 422 -1.45 34.25 -1.53
CA LEU A 422 -0.58 35.21 -2.22
C LEU A 422 -1.37 36.03 -3.24
N GLY A 423 -0.97 37.29 -3.42
CA GLY A 423 -1.47 38.14 -4.50
C GLY A 423 -1.66 39.60 -4.09
N ASP A 424 -1.86 40.45 -5.09
CA ASP A 424 -2.08 41.90 -4.89
C ASP A 424 -3.27 42.19 -3.99
N THR A 425 -4.29 41.33 -4.01
CA THR A 425 -5.46 41.43 -3.12
C THR A 425 -5.06 41.45 -1.64
N VAL A 426 -4.10 40.61 -1.23
CA VAL A 426 -3.58 40.51 0.14
C VAL A 426 -2.78 41.76 0.50
N ASN A 427 -1.91 42.20 -0.41
CA ASN A 427 -1.10 43.40 -0.23
C ASN A 427 -1.96 44.65 -0.07
N ILE A 428 -3.01 44.79 -0.89
CA ILE A 428 -3.94 45.91 -0.80
C ILE A 428 -4.71 45.88 0.52
N ALA A 429 -5.21 44.71 0.96
CA ALA A 429 -5.93 44.58 2.24
C ALA A 429 -5.04 45.02 3.43
N SER A 430 -3.79 44.53 3.48
CA SER A 430 -2.82 44.93 4.51
C SER A 430 -2.55 46.43 4.48
N ARG A 431 -2.46 47.06 3.30
CA ARG A 431 -2.21 48.49 3.19
C ARG A 431 -3.41 49.36 3.55
N LEU A 432 -4.62 48.90 3.25
CA LEU A 432 -5.84 49.58 3.69
C LEU A 432 -5.89 49.65 5.21
N GLU A 433 -5.56 48.57 5.90
CA GLU A 433 -5.40 48.54 7.35
C GLU A 433 -4.26 49.49 7.79
N SER A 434 -3.04 49.29 7.29
CA SER A 434 -1.84 49.91 7.88
C SER A 434 -1.69 51.41 7.59
N SER A 435 -2.20 51.89 6.45
CA SER A 435 -1.86 53.22 5.92
C SER A 435 -3.07 54.12 5.66
N VAL A 436 -4.28 53.57 5.70
CA VAL A 436 -5.49 54.30 5.33
C VAL A 436 -6.52 54.31 6.46
N CYS A 437 -6.64 53.19 7.17
CA CYS A 437 -7.56 53.02 8.28
C CYS A 437 -7.13 53.85 9.49
N SER A 438 -8.07 54.64 10.03
CA SER A 438 -7.90 55.26 11.35
C SER A 438 -8.34 54.29 12.45
N PRO A 439 -7.89 54.48 13.71
CA PRO A 439 -8.34 53.67 14.85
C PRO A 439 -9.87 53.61 14.96
N GLY A 440 -10.43 52.41 15.13
CA GLY A 440 -11.88 52.21 15.18
C GLY A 440 -12.58 52.37 13.83
N GLU A 441 -11.86 52.25 12.72
CA GLU A 441 -12.48 52.20 11.39
C GLU A 441 -12.46 50.78 10.80
N ILE A 442 -13.41 50.54 9.91
CA ILE A 442 -13.40 49.42 8.98
C ILE A 442 -13.30 50.02 7.58
N VAL A 443 -12.17 49.80 6.93
CA VAL A 443 -11.87 50.34 5.59
C VAL A 443 -11.87 49.20 4.58
N ILE A 444 -12.53 49.41 3.44
CA ILE A 444 -12.65 48.43 2.37
C ILE A 444 -12.19 48.97 1.02
N GLY A 445 -11.63 48.09 0.19
CA GLY A 445 -11.27 48.37 -1.20
C GLY A 445 -12.47 48.35 -2.15
N GLU A 446 -12.27 48.85 -3.38
CA GLU A 446 -13.31 48.95 -4.41
C GLU A 446 -13.96 47.60 -4.76
N ASN A 447 -13.19 46.52 -4.82
CA ASN A 447 -13.72 45.20 -5.16
C ASN A 447 -14.66 44.67 -4.06
N CYS A 448 -14.26 44.83 -2.79
CA CYS A 448 -15.11 44.49 -1.66
C CYS A 448 -16.39 45.34 -1.68
N TYR A 449 -16.26 46.66 -1.87
CA TYR A 449 -17.40 47.57 -2.00
C TYR A 449 -18.40 47.11 -3.07
N LYS A 450 -17.94 46.74 -4.27
CA LYS A 450 -18.83 46.28 -5.35
C LYS A 450 -19.66 45.05 -4.96
N LEU A 451 -19.11 44.16 -4.14
CA LEU A 451 -19.78 42.94 -3.68
C LEU A 451 -20.80 43.20 -2.56
N ILE A 452 -20.63 44.27 -1.78
CA ILE A 452 -21.41 44.48 -0.54
C ILE A 452 -22.17 45.81 -0.43
N LYS A 453 -22.05 46.70 -1.43
CA LYS A 453 -22.64 48.06 -1.43
C LYS A 453 -24.15 48.11 -1.13
N ASP A 454 -24.88 47.08 -1.51
CA ASP A 454 -26.34 47.02 -1.36
C ASP A 454 -26.75 46.41 0.00
N ARG A 455 -25.80 45.92 0.80
CA ARG A 455 -26.03 45.22 2.07
C ARG A 455 -25.59 46.01 3.31
N PHE A 456 -24.70 46.98 3.17
CA PHE A 456 -24.15 47.76 4.29
C PHE A 456 -24.16 49.26 3.98
N LYS A 457 -24.25 50.07 5.03
CA LYS A 457 -24.04 51.52 4.93
C LYS A 457 -22.56 51.81 4.77
N ILE A 458 -22.18 52.43 3.65
CA ILE A 458 -20.78 52.63 3.26
C ILE A 458 -20.56 54.07 2.81
N GLU A 459 -19.50 54.69 3.30
CA GLU A 459 -19.06 56.05 2.97
C GLU A 459 -17.83 56.01 2.06
N PHE A 460 -17.77 56.87 1.03
CA PHE A 460 -16.58 56.99 0.18
C PHE A 460 -15.54 57.92 0.81
N LYS A 461 -14.33 57.40 1.13
CA LYS A 461 -13.23 58.18 1.73
C LYS A 461 -12.30 58.83 0.70
N GLY A 462 -12.63 58.72 -0.59
CA GLY A 462 -11.84 59.28 -1.67
C GLY A 462 -10.78 58.32 -2.21
N GLU A 463 -9.94 58.86 -3.08
CA GLU A 463 -8.81 58.15 -3.66
C GLU A 463 -7.55 58.36 -2.80
N ARG A 464 -6.84 57.27 -2.51
CA ARG A 464 -5.61 57.28 -1.72
C ARG A 464 -4.46 56.67 -2.52
N LYS A 465 -3.32 57.36 -2.52
CA LYS A 465 -2.08 56.81 -3.06
C LYS A 465 -1.44 55.94 -1.98
N VAL A 466 -1.26 54.66 -2.29
CA VAL A 466 -0.69 53.69 -1.37
C VAL A 466 0.70 53.29 -1.89
N LYS A 467 1.67 53.17 -0.99
CA LYS A 467 3.05 52.80 -1.35
C LYS A 467 3.07 51.43 -2.02
N GLY A 468 3.59 51.36 -3.25
CA GLY A 468 3.70 50.13 -4.04
C GLY A 468 2.53 49.84 -4.98
N VAL A 469 1.52 50.72 -5.06
CA VAL A 469 0.41 50.60 -6.03
C VAL A 469 0.48 51.77 -7.02
N GLU A 470 0.56 51.47 -8.32
CA GLU A 470 0.71 52.50 -9.37
C GLU A 470 -0.50 53.43 -9.49
N LYS A 471 -1.70 52.87 -9.35
CA LYS A 471 -2.97 53.61 -9.42
C LYS A 471 -3.43 54.03 -8.03
N LYS A 472 -4.09 55.19 -7.94
CA LYS A 472 -4.78 55.58 -6.70
C LYS A 472 -5.91 54.58 -6.43
N LEU A 473 -6.00 54.11 -5.19
CA LEU A 473 -7.03 53.18 -4.76
C LEU A 473 -8.26 53.97 -4.30
N LYS A 474 -9.45 53.56 -4.75
CA LYS A 474 -10.71 54.03 -4.19
C LYS A 474 -10.96 53.33 -2.87
N VAL A 475 -11.21 54.11 -1.84
CA VAL A 475 -11.32 53.64 -0.46
C VAL A 475 -12.70 53.97 0.09
N TYR A 476 -13.28 53.01 0.80
CA TYR A 476 -14.59 53.13 1.40
C TYR A 476 -14.53 52.79 2.89
N ARG A 477 -15.40 53.38 3.70
CA ARG A 477 -15.55 53.11 5.13
C ARG A 477 -16.90 52.48 5.40
N VAL A 478 -16.91 51.38 6.13
CA VAL A 478 -18.16 50.75 6.59
C VAL A 478 -18.64 51.48 7.85
N ILE A 479 -19.91 51.88 7.86
CA ILE A 479 -20.55 52.54 8.99
C ILE A 479 -21.31 51.49 9.81
N TYR A 480 -20.95 51.36 11.08
CA TYR A 480 -21.47 50.30 11.97
C TYR A 480 -21.99 50.80 13.33
N ASN A 481 -21.91 52.11 13.59
CA ASN A 481 -22.30 52.76 14.84
C ASN A 481 -23.73 53.37 14.81
N GLU A 482 -24.53 53.11 13.78
CA GLU A 482 -25.89 53.66 13.61
C GLU A 482 -26.93 52.56 13.34
N VAL A 483 -26.99 51.52 14.19
CA VAL A 483 -28.13 50.60 14.25
C VAL A 483 -28.60 50.46 15.68
#